data_AF-A0A7L0DQC0-F1
#
_entry.id   AF-A0A7L0DQC0-F1
#
_cell.length_a   1.000
_cell.length_b   1.000
_cell.length_c   1.000
_cell.angle_alpha   90.00
_cell.angle_beta   90.00
_cell.angle_gamma   90.00
#
_symmetry.space_group_name_H-M   'P 1'
#
loop_
_entity.id
_entity.type
_entity.pdbx_description
1 polymer ?
#
loop_
_entity_poly.entity_id
_entity_poly.type
_entity_poly.pdbx_seq_one_letter_code
_entity_poly.pdbx_strand_id
1 'polypeptide(L)'
;GKPVDWWAMGIVLYEFLVGCVPFFGDTPEELFGQVISDEILWPEGDEALPSDAQHLISCLLQPDPLRRLGAGGAQEVKAHSFFAALDWTGLLRQKAEFVPHLESEEDTSYFDSEEPNQHPPGPSL
;
A
#
# COMPACT_ATOMS: atom_id res chain seq x y z
N GLY A 1 13.20 4.38 6.63
CA GLY A 1 14.11 3.63 7.52
C GLY A 1 13.41 2.34 7.88
N LYS A 2 14.08 1.19 7.94
CA LYS A 2 13.44 -0.14 7.77
C LYS A 2 12.04 -0.35 8.41
N PRO A 3 11.77 0.00 9.68
CA PRO A 3 10.43 -0.16 10.25
C PRO A 3 9.35 0.72 9.59
N VAL A 4 9.70 1.92 9.14
CA VAL A 4 8.80 2.84 8.42
C VAL A 4 8.47 2.29 7.03
N ASP A 5 9.42 1.62 6.39
CA ASP A 5 9.21 1.03 5.06
C ASP A 5 8.18 -0.11 5.13
N TRP A 6 8.21 -0.91 6.22
CA TRP A 6 7.20 -1.94 6.48
C TRP A 6 5.81 -1.39 6.79
N TRP A 7 5.73 -0.27 7.50
CA TRP A 7 4.46 0.43 7.70
C TRP A 7 3.87 0.87 6.36
N ALA A 8 4.66 1.52 5.52
CA ALA A 8 4.22 1.95 4.19
C ALA A 8 3.74 0.77 3.33
N MET A 9 4.40 -0.39 3.42
CA MET A 9 3.92 -1.61 2.77
C MET A 9 2.55 -2.06 3.28
N GLY A 10 2.30 -1.96 4.59
CA GLY A 10 0.97 -2.24 5.18
C GLY A 10 -0.12 -1.32 4.61
N ILE A 11 0.18 -0.02 4.47
CA ILE A 11 -0.73 0.97 3.85
C ILE A 11 -1.07 0.58 2.40
N VAL A 12 -0.05 0.31 1.58
CA VAL A 12 -0.24 -0.04 0.16
C VAL A 12 -0.98 -1.37 -0.01
N LEU A 13 -0.68 -2.38 0.82
CA LEU A 13 -1.40 -3.66 0.77
C LEU A 13 -2.87 -3.51 1.13
N TYR A 14 -3.19 -2.70 2.13
CA TYR A 14 -4.57 -2.38 2.46
C TYR A 14 -5.26 -1.72 1.25
N GLU A 15 -4.63 -0.70 0.66
CA GLU A 15 -5.19 0.03 -0.49
C GLU A 15 -5.41 -0.86 -1.72
N PHE A 16 -4.50 -1.78 -2.02
CA PHE A 16 -4.67 -2.73 -3.13
C PHE A 16 -5.82 -3.70 -2.92
N LEU A 17 -6.11 -4.10 -1.68
CA LEU A 17 -7.15 -5.08 -1.38
C LEU A 17 -8.52 -4.45 -1.10
N VAL A 18 -8.55 -3.24 -0.53
CA VAL A 18 -9.78 -2.55 -0.14
C VAL A 18 -10.18 -1.47 -1.15
N GLY A 19 -9.22 -0.89 -1.88
CA GLY A 19 -9.45 0.18 -2.86
C GLY A 19 -9.38 1.60 -2.28
N CYS A 20 -9.03 1.76 -1.01
CA CYS A 20 -8.81 3.06 -0.36
C CYS A 20 -7.73 2.96 0.73
N VAL A 21 -7.21 4.09 1.19
CA VAL A 21 -6.24 4.12 2.30
C VAL A 21 -6.89 3.79 3.65
N PRO A 22 -6.17 3.16 4.61
CA PRO A 22 -6.73 2.80 5.91
C PRO A 22 -6.91 3.99 6.85
N PHE A 23 -6.19 5.10 6.62
CA PHE A 23 -6.26 6.32 7.42
C PHE A 23 -6.47 7.51 6.50
N PHE A 24 -7.48 8.33 6.81
CA PHE A 24 -7.88 9.49 6.04
C PHE A 24 -8.51 10.56 6.96
N GLY A 25 -8.04 11.80 6.85
CA GLY A 25 -8.63 12.94 7.54
C GLY A 25 -8.66 14.17 6.64
N ASP A 26 -9.68 15.02 6.80
CA ASP A 26 -9.81 16.25 6.03
C ASP A 26 -8.74 17.28 6.44
N THR A 27 -8.20 17.13 7.66
CA THR A 27 -7.07 17.88 8.20
C THR A 27 -5.89 16.98 8.58
N PRO A 28 -4.65 17.51 8.61
CA PRO A 28 -3.50 16.76 9.13
C PRO A 28 -3.73 16.25 10.55
N GLU A 29 -4.38 17.03 11.41
CA GLU A 29 -4.67 16.67 12.80
C GLU A 29 -5.61 15.47 12.90
N GLU A 30 -6.65 15.41 12.06
CA GLU A 30 -7.56 14.26 11.99
C GLU A 30 -6.84 13.02 11.46
N LEU A 31 -6.04 13.17 10.39
CA LEU A 31 -5.24 12.08 9.84
C LEU A 31 -4.27 11.52 10.90
N PHE A 32 -3.54 12.38 11.60
CA PHE A 32 -2.66 11.96 12.68
C PHE A 32 -3.44 11.32 13.82
N GLY A 33 -4.63 11.85 14.15
CA GLY A 33 -5.53 11.27 15.13
C GLY A 33 -5.89 9.81 14.81
N GLN A 34 -6.23 9.52 13.56
CA GLN A 34 -6.53 8.16 13.11
C GLN A 34 -5.31 7.24 13.09
N VAL A 35 -4.16 7.74 12.62
CA VAL A 35 -2.91 6.96 12.64
C VAL A 35 -2.52 6.59 14.07
N ILE A 36 -2.79 7.47 15.05
CA ILE A 36 -2.49 7.22 16.46
C ILE A 36 -3.54 6.32 17.11
N SER A 37 -4.80 6.36 16.68
CA SER A 37 -5.86 5.52 17.23
C SER A 37 -5.71 4.04 16.86
N ASP A 38 -4.96 3.73 15.80
CA ASP A 38 -4.71 2.36 15.31
C ASP A 38 -6.00 1.60 14.98
N GLU A 39 -7.05 2.33 14.62
CA GLU A 39 -8.34 1.76 14.27
C GLU A 39 -8.43 1.56 12.76
N ILE A 40 -8.08 0.34 12.32
CA ILE A 40 -8.27 -0.08 10.93
C ILE A 40 -9.69 -0.60 10.78
N LEU A 41 -10.45 -0.01 9.86
CA LEU A 41 -11.76 -0.50 9.47
C LEU A 41 -11.60 -1.60 8.42
N TRP A 42 -12.21 -2.76 8.63
CA TRP A 42 -12.16 -3.86 7.67
C TRP A 42 -13.49 -3.99 6.94
N PRO A 43 -13.48 -4.27 5.62
CA PRO A 43 -14.69 -4.68 4.92
C PRO A 43 -15.30 -5.93 5.56
N GLU A 44 -16.63 -6.01 5.57
CA GLU A 44 -17.40 -7.11 6.15
C GLU A 44 -18.26 -7.81 5.08
N GLY A 45 -18.79 -9.00 5.41
CA GLY A 45 -19.69 -9.74 4.53
C GLY A 45 -18.98 -10.25 3.27
N ASP A 46 -19.59 -10.00 2.10
CA ASP A 46 -19.10 -10.52 0.82
C ASP A 46 -17.81 -9.82 0.34
N GLU A 47 -17.49 -8.65 0.89
CA GLU A 47 -16.26 -7.90 0.60
C GLU A 47 -15.14 -8.20 1.61
N ALA A 48 -15.40 -9.05 2.61
CA ALA A 48 -14.43 -9.36 3.65
C ALA A 48 -13.15 -9.97 3.08
N LEU A 49 -12.01 -9.42 3.49
CA LEU A 49 -10.71 -9.94 3.09
C LEU A 49 -10.41 -11.29 3.78
N PRO A 50 -9.60 -12.16 3.16
CA PRO A 50 -9.05 -13.34 3.81
C PRO A 50 -8.38 -12.99 5.16
N SER A 51 -8.55 -13.86 6.15
CA SER A 51 -8.09 -13.58 7.52
C SER A 51 -6.57 -13.42 7.64
N ASP A 52 -5.80 -14.12 6.80
CA ASP A 52 -4.35 -13.97 6.71
C ASP A 52 -3.92 -12.66 6.07
N ALA A 53 -4.68 -12.12 5.12
CA ALA A 53 -4.46 -10.79 4.56
C ALA A 53 -4.66 -9.69 5.62
N GLN A 54 -5.78 -9.74 6.34
CA GLN A 54 -6.06 -8.81 7.45
C GLN A 54 -4.98 -8.91 8.52
N HIS A 55 -4.62 -10.13 8.93
CA HIS A 55 -3.59 -10.36 9.94
C HIS A 55 -2.21 -9.84 9.50
N LEU A 56 -1.81 -10.05 8.24
CA LEU A 56 -0.56 -9.53 7.70
C LEU A 56 -0.51 -8.00 7.83
N ILE A 57 -1.56 -7.33 7.37
CA ILE A 57 -1.64 -5.86 7.36
C ILE A 57 -1.65 -5.33 8.80
N SER A 58 -2.45 -5.89 9.71
CA SER A 58 -2.43 -5.50 11.13
C SER A 58 -1.05 -5.64 11.77
N CYS A 59 -0.29 -6.68 11.40
CA CYS A 59 1.05 -6.89 11.92
C CYS A 59 2.08 -5.90 11.34
N LEU A 60 1.89 -5.45 10.09
CA LEU A 60 2.70 -4.40 9.44
C LEU A 60 2.35 -3.00 9.93
N LEU A 61 1.08 -2.76 10.26
CA LEU A 61 0.56 -1.52 10.82
C LEU A 61 0.58 -1.50 12.35
N GLN A 62 1.39 -2.35 12.97
CA GLN A 62 1.62 -2.32 14.41
C GLN A 62 2.23 -0.96 14.83
N PRO A 63 1.59 -0.20 15.73
CA PRO A 63 2.07 1.12 16.17
C PRO A 63 3.47 1.09 16.77
N ASP A 64 3.76 0.08 17.60
CA ASP A 64 5.09 -0.10 18.18
C ASP A 64 6.08 -0.60 17.12
N PRO A 65 7.05 0.21 16.67
CA PRO A 65 7.98 -0.17 15.62
C PRO A 65 8.85 -1.38 15.98
N LEU A 66 9.03 -1.69 17.27
CA LEU A 66 9.80 -2.84 17.73
C LEU A 66 8.98 -4.14 17.66
N ARG A 67 7.65 -4.05 17.69
CA ARG A 67 6.73 -5.20 17.59
C ARG A 67 6.20 -5.40 16.17
N ARG A 68 6.46 -4.45 15.29
CA ARG A 68 6.04 -4.48 13.89
C ARG A 68 6.68 -5.63 13.14
N LEU A 69 5.88 -6.31 12.33
CA LEU A 69 6.38 -7.36 11.45
C LEU A 69 7.45 -6.80 10.52
N GLY A 70 8.60 -7.48 10.47
CA GLY A 70 9.76 -7.01 9.70
C GLY A 70 10.76 -6.19 10.52
N ALA A 71 10.48 -5.91 11.80
CA ALA A 71 11.44 -5.30 12.72
C ALA A 71 12.70 -6.17 12.89
N GLY A 72 12.55 -7.50 12.91
CA GLY A 72 13.67 -8.44 12.89
C GLY A 72 14.24 -8.72 11.49
N GLY A 73 13.62 -8.15 10.45
CA GLY A 73 14.05 -8.23 9.06
C GLY A 73 13.03 -8.89 8.14
N ALA A 74 13.29 -8.83 6.83
CA ALA A 74 12.35 -9.26 5.79
C ALA A 74 11.92 -10.73 5.87
N GLN A 75 12.67 -11.61 6.55
CA GLN A 75 12.32 -13.02 6.68
C GLN A 75 11.02 -13.23 7.47
N GLU A 76 10.73 -12.38 8.45
CA GLU A 76 9.48 -12.43 9.21
C GLU A 76 8.27 -12.23 8.30
N VAL A 77 8.35 -11.22 7.42
CA VAL A 77 7.32 -10.93 6.41
C VAL A 77 7.19 -12.08 5.43
N LYS A 78 8.32 -12.58 4.90
CA LYS A 78 8.31 -13.69 3.93
C LYS A 78 7.72 -14.99 4.47
N ALA A 79 7.84 -15.22 5.78
CA ALA A 79 7.33 -16.40 6.45
C ALA A 79 5.85 -16.30 6.85
N HIS A 80 5.20 -15.14 6.66
CA HIS A 80 3.79 -14.96 6.97
C HIS A 80 2.90 -15.86 6.09
N SER A 81 1.81 -16.39 6.67
CA SER A 81 0.93 -17.37 6.00
C SER A 81 0.32 -16.86 4.69
N PHE A 82 0.05 -15.56 4.61
CA PHE A 82 -0.39 -14.88 3.39
C PHE A 82 0.53 -15.17 2.18
N PHE A 83 1.83 -15.32 2.41
CA PHE A 83 2.82 -15.61 1.37
C PHE A 83 3.21 -17.10 1.29
N ALA A 84 2.49 -18.01 1.95
CA ALA A 84 2.86 -19.43 2.01
C ALA A 84 2.91 -20.10 0.63
N ALA A 85 2.11 -19.64 -0.33
CA ALA A 85 2.10 -20.15 -1.70
C ALA A 85 3.13 -19.46 -2.62
N LEU A 86 3.85 -18.43 -2.14
CA LEU A 86 4.75 -17.63 -2.95
C LEU A 86 6.15 -18.26 -3.04
N ASP A 87 6.62 -18.54 -4.25
CA ASP A 87 8.02 -18.88 -4.49
C ASP A 87 8.90 -17.62 -4.51
N TRP A 88 9.43 -17.26 -3.34
CA TRP A 88 10.36 -16.14 -3.19
C TRP A 88 11.64 -16.25 -4.02
N THR A 89 12.06 -17.45 -4.42
CA THR A 89 13.31 -17.67 -5.18
C THR A 89 13.06 -17.52 -6.69
N GLY A 90 11.88 -17.90 -7.14
CA GLY A 90 11.41 -17.77 -8.51
C GLY A 90 10.72 -16.46 -8.83
N LEU A 91 10.29 -15.69 -7.83
CA LEU A 91 9.43 -14.51 -7.99
C LEU A 91 9.86 -13.56 -9.11
N LEU A 92 11.14 -13.16 -9.12
CA LEU A 92 11.67 -12.22 -10.13
C LEU A 92 11.71 -12.78 -11.56
N ARG A 93 11.52 -14.09 -11.73
CA ARG A 93 11.44 -14.77 -13.02
C ARG A 93 10.00 -15.10 -13.43
N GLN A 94 9.03 -14.90 -12.55
CA GLN A 94 7.63 -15.14 -12.87
C GLN A 94 7.13 -14.07 -13.84
N LYS A 95 6.22 -14.47 -14.73
CA LYS A 95 5.51 -13.52 -15.58
C LYS A 95 4.55 -12.72 -14.70
N ALA A 96 4.52 -11.40 -14.86
CA ALA A 96 3.52 -10.57 -14.21
C ALA A 96 2.11 -10.95 -14.68
N GLU A 97 1.16 -10.99 -13.75
CA GLU A 97 -0.27 -11.21 -14.05
C GLU A 97 -0.80 -10.12 -14.99
N PHE A 98 -0.37 -8.88 -14.77
CA PHE A 98 -0.69 -7.75 -15.61
C PHE A 98 0.54 -7.27 -16.38
N VAL A 99 0.41 -7.22 -17.70
CA VAL A 99 1.38 -6.60 -18.61
C VAL A 99 0.63 -5.52 -19.38
N PRO A 100 0.99 -4.23 -19.21
CA PRO A 100 0.39 -3.13 -19.96
C PRO A 100 0.39 -3.42 -21.47
N HIS A 101 -0.73 -3.17 -22.14
CA HIS A 101 -0.83 -3.30 -23.59
C HIS A 101 -0.52 -1.95 -24.23
N LEU A 102 0.63 -1.86 -24.90
CA LEU A 102 1.06 -0.63 -25.56
C LEU A 102 0.74 -0.71 -27.06
N GLU A 103 0.10 0.34 -27.59
CA GLU A 103 -0.17 0.47 -29.03
C GLU A 103 1.08 0.92 -29.82
N SER A 104 2.00 1.66 -29.18
CA SER A 104 3.25 2.13 -29.77
C SER A 104 4.30 2.44 -28.69
N GLU A 105 5.55 2.74 -29.10
CA GLU A 105 6.62 3.19 -28.18
C GLU A 105 6.31 4.55 -27.52
N GLU A 106 5.41 5.34 -28.11
CA GLU A 106 4.99 6.66 -27.61
C GLU A 106 3.65 6.60 -26.85
N ASP A 107 3.13 5.40 -26.59
CA ASP A 107 1.85 5.22 -25.91
C ASP A 107 1.93 5.64 -24.43
N THR A 108 1.20 6.70 -24.09
CA THR A 108 1.08 7.24 -22.73
C THR A 108 -0.29 6.97 -22.09
N SER A 109 -1.07 6.00 -22.60
CA SER A 109 -2.45 5.73 -22.15
C SER A 109 -2.60 5.28 -20.69
N TYR A 110 -1.51 4.80 -20.07
CA TYR A 110 -1.46 4.46 -18.64
C TYR A 110 -1.08 5.64 -17.74
N PHE A 111 -0.82 6.81 -18.31
CA PHE A 111 -0.58 8.06 -17.58
C PHE A 111 -1.82 8.95 -17.66
N ASP A 112 -2.04 9.73 -16.61
CA ASP A 112 -3.03 10.79 -16.66
C ASP A 112 -2.66 11.80 -17.74
N SER A 113 -3.62 12.15 -18.59
CA SER A 113 -3.47 13.28 -19.51
C SER A 113 -3.47 14.56 -18.68
N GLU A 114 -2.30 15.17 -18.49
CA GLU A 114 -2.17 16.50 -17.89
C GLU A 114 -3.10 17.48 -18.63
N GLU A 115 -4.19 17.91 -18.00
CA GLU A 115 -4.99 19.03 -18.49
C GLU A 115 -4.13 20.30 -18.43
N PRO A 116 -3.80 20.96 -19.55
CA PRO A 116 -2.92 22.12 -19.56
C PRO A 116 -3.68 23.36 -19.10
N ASN A 117 -4.09 23.45 -17.82
CA ASN A 117 -4.59 24.73 -17.29
C ASN A 117 -4.62 24.88 -15.77
N GLN A 118 -3.49 24.76 -15.07
CA GLN A 118 -3.27 25.46 -13.80
C GLN A 118 -1.81 25.94 -13.65
N HIS A 119 -1.35 26.81 -14.56
CA HIS A 119 -0.27 27.72 -14.18
C HIS A 119 -0.88 28.88 -13.39
N PRO A 120 -0.55 29.05 -12.08
CA PRO A 120 -0.86 30.32 -11.42
C PRO A 120 -0.15 31.44 -12.18
N PRO A 121 -0.76 32.63 -12.36
CA PRO A 121 -0.08 33.74 -12.98
C PRO A 121 1.21 34.01 -12.19
N GLY A 122 2.35 33.94 -12.90
CA GLY A 122 3.64 34.31 -12.32
C GLY A 122 3.59 35.72 -11.72
N PRO A 123 4.44 36.02 -10.74
CA PRO A 123 4.38 37.29 -10.03
C PRO A 123 4.58 38.43 -11.03
N SER A 124 3.62 39.36 -11.08
CA SER A 124 3.80 40.64 -11.74
C SER A 124 4.93 41.39 -11.05
N LEU A 125 5.94 41.81 -11.84
CA LEU A 125 7.00 42.73 -11.41
C LEU A 125 6.45 44.10 -11.01
#